data_AF-A0A2G8JZC4-F1
#
_entry.id   AF-A0A2G8JZC4-F1
#
_cell.length_a   1.000
_cell.length_b   1.000
_cell.length_c   1.000
_cell.angle_alpha   90.00
_cell.angle_beta   90.00
_cell.angle_gamma   90.00
#
_symmetry.space_group_name_H-M   'P 1'
#
loop_
_entity.id
_entity.type
_entity.pdbx_description
1 polymer ?
#
loop_
_entity_poly.entity_id
_entity_poly.type
_entity_poly.pdbx_seq_one_letter_code
_entity_poly.pdbx_strand_id
1 'polypeptide(L)'
;MGNFGHDIPILKLGICRLETSGSAVSGHLEDKETEEDFLEYLEEVGLKNYYPRKLTLKAATEVRLIPSDDSQIETKDLPFLFISKLTSLDSRITWKENLHIEGSARDFIYAILHCSDNHLRQQLLEKFASCQLAVPVLLPGVRDDAKPELLTWALNRVVKKWKENETSLAPEKRMVSEPVFTTAFIRFGDIPISKTSVINNVIGRAQGNETFRYFLSYEDEREKVYHCCGSVEAQWYLPMYGRKEELLKEVTLLLNLRGDSKEFTAESEFVCRIANAIFLFVDKDKLECYKTAIDDTKKRFKKVFVIHLIVHKQNKGRQKRKQQLNSESKTLKINENDDSVGFGVERNVTELSKIICEKIVQYCNDTSREDYRSIEDWRTSCFNDITVDHDNDSYNKAKQLMQSSFPKHESIEEVKKSYLQLQDEWVKWVEADKKPLCVGVQTVAHQFEAKENTKNAMRRMQREKGLSSKMKVFFESLQTVMFDENDLLHYFMSFFQTHIELKAAREIPPLVKSIDELNTSLQKTKSAVKQASPSEHSKLQTEIKELQKQLLKESEQVNAKNISCEHFIRELGHWYEASLEDTHVRNRNELLVNMASKLLLAGYPLELLDGENAYIPIKWISGVLKNLANKA
;
A
#
# COMPACT_ATOMS: atom_id res chain seq x y z
N MET A 1 -4.04 26.61 7.57
CA MET A 1 -3.85 27.78 6.68
C MET A 1 -2.63 27.51 5.83
N GLY A 2 -2.80 27.59 4.51
CA GLY A 2 -1.81 27.23 3.49
C GLY A 2 -2.52 26.75 2.22
N ASN A 3 -3.22 27.68 1.55
CA ASN A 3 -3.84 27.47 0.24
C ASN A 3 -2.75 27.33 -0.82
N PHE A 4 -2.79 26.25 -1.60
CA PHE A 4 -2.27 26.24 -2.96
C PHE A 4 -3.38 25.76 -3.88
N GLY A 5 -4.20 26.72 -4.33
CA GLY A 5 -4.96 26.59 -5.56
C GLY A 5 -4.01 26.89 -6.72
N HIS A 6 -3.93 25.97 -7.66
CA HIS A 6 -3.45 26.28 -9.00
C HIS A 6 -4.57 25.99 -9.98
N ASP A 7 -5.14 27.08 -10.48
CA ASP A 7 -5.94 27.13 -11.70
C ASP A 7 -5.13 26.54 -12.85
N ILE A 8 -5.67 25.50 -13.50
CA ILE A 8 -5.17 25.01 -14.78
C ILE A 8 -6.25 25.34 -15.82
N PRO A 9 -5.91 26.05 -16.92
CA PRO A 9 -6.87 26.46 -17.92
C PRO A 9 -7.42 25.25 -18.70
N ILE A 10 -8.74 25.04 -18.61
CA ILE A 10 -9.49 24.06 -19.40
C ILE A 10 -9.60 24.58 -20.83
N LEU A 11 -8.78 24.06 -21.73
CA LEU A 11 -9.01 24.17 -23.17
C LEU A 11 -10.18 23.25 -23.56
N LYS A 12 -11.35 23.85 -23.73
CA LYS A 12 -12.48 23.25 -24.46
C LYS A 12 -12.07 23.05 -25.92
N LEU A 13 -11.96 21.81 -26.36
CA LEU A 13 -12.09 21.45 -27.77
C LEU A 13 -13.19 20.41 -27.90
N GLY A 14 -14.16 20.72 -28.75
CA GLY A 14 -15.37 19.94 -28.95
C GLY A 14 -15.29 18.96 -30.12
N ILE A 15 -16.25 18.03 -30.05
CA ILE A 15 -16.95 17.38 -31.16
C ILE A 15 -16.17 16.30 -31.94
N CYS A 16 -16.60 15.03 -31.81
CA CYS A 16 -17.37 14.32 -32.87
C CYS A 16 -17.76 12.91 -32.38
N ARG A 17 -19.08 12.64 -32.35
CA ARG A 17 -19.64 11.28 -32.21
C ARG A 17 -19.51 10.58 -33.56
N LEU A 18 -18.93 9.38 -33.56
CA LEU A 18 -19.14 8.38 -34.61
C LEU A 18 -19.79 7.17 -33.95
N GLU A 19 -21.04 6.93 -34.33
CA GLU A 19 -21.78 5.70 -34.02
C GLU A 19 -21.13 4.54 -34.77
N THR A 20 -20.74 3.47 -34.07
CA THR A 20 -20.61 2.16 -34.69
C THR A 20 -21.23 1.09 -33.80
N SER A 21 -22.18 0.38 -34.39
CA SER A 21 -22.88 -0.78 -33.90
C SER A 21 -21.98 -2.02 -33.93
N GLY A 22 -21.83 -2.73 -32.82
CA GLY A 22 -21.14 -4.02 -32.77
C GLY A 22 -21.89 -5.01 -31.90
N SER A 23 -22.47 -6.04 -32.53
CA SER A 23 -23.16 -7.16 -31.89
C SER A 23 -22.18 -8.08 -31.15
N ALA A 24 -22.47 -8.40 -29.90
CA ALA A 24 -21.74 -9.41 -29.13
C ALA A 24 -21.97 -10.81 -29.71
N VAL A 25 -20.90 -11.49 -30.11
CA VAL A 25 -20.89 -12.93 -30.36
C VAL A 25 -20.22 -13.59 -29.17
N SER A 26 -21.00 -14.38 -28.44
CA SER A 26 -20.54 -15.32 -27.42
C SER A 26 -19.96 -16.55 -28.13
N GLY A 27 -18.65 -16.78 -28.01
CA GLY A 27 -17.99 -18.01 -28.43
C GLY A 27 -17.26 -18.61 -27.24
N HIS A 28 -17.59 -19.86 -26.91
CA HIS A 28 -16.72 -20.72 -26.11
C HIS A 28 -15.44 -20.95 -26.91
N LEU A 29 -14.29 -20.51 -26.37
CA LEU A 29 -12.97 -20.86 -26.88
C LEU A 29 -12.57 -22.19 -26.21
N GLU A 30 -12.08 -23.14 -26.99
CA GLU A 30 -11.67 -24.47 -26.52
C GLU A 30 -10.32 -24.38 -25.77
N ASP A 31 -10.13 -25.23 -24.75
CA ASP A 31 -9.09 -25.28 -23.69
C ASP A 31 -7.59 -25.10 -24.08
N LYS A 32 -7.26 -24.98 -25.37
CA LYS A 32 -5.89 -24.66 -25.85
C LYS A 32 -5.75 -23.25 -26.41
N GLU A 33 -6.85 -22.64 -26.84
CA GLU A 33 -6.86 -21.31 -27.44
C GLU A 33 -6.56 -20.23 -26.39
N THR A 34 -7.00 -20.40 -25.13
CA THR A 34 -6.86 -19.37 -24.07
C THR A 34 -5.41 -19.13 -23.60
N GLU A 35 -4.59 -20.18 -23.48
CA GLU A 35 -3.17 -20.05 -23.12
C GLU A 35 -2.34 -19.54 -24.31
N GLU A 36 -2.60 -20.04 -25.52
CA GLU A 36 -1.92 -19.58 -26.74
C GLU A 36 -2.23 -18.09 -27.01
N ASP A 37 -3.48 -17.68 -26.89
CA ASP A 37 -3.91 -16.27 -26.99
C ASP A 37 -3.19 -15.39 -25.97
N PHE A 38 -3.06 -15.84 -24.72
CA PHE A 38 -2.34 -15.08 -23.71
C PHE A 38 -0.84 -14.98 -24.01
N LEU A 39 -0.21 -16.05 -24.50
CA LEU A 39 1.21 -16.02 -24.89
C LEU A 39 1.48 -15.11 -26.08
N GLU A 40 0.55 -15.05 -27.04
CA GLU A 40 0.58 -14.08 -28.14
C GLU A 40 0.45 -12.65 -27.61
N TYR A 41 -0.50 -12.40 -26.71
CA TYR A 41 -0.63 -11.10 -26.05
C TYR A 41 0.65 -10.70 -25.29
N LEU A 42 1.29 -11.64 -24.59
CA LEU A 42 2.56 -11.39 -23.91
C LEU A 42 3.69 -11.02 -24.90
N GLU A 43 3.66 -11.51 -26.13
CA GLU A 43 4.59 -11.11 -27.18
C GLU A 43 4.34 -9.65 -27.61
N GLU A 44 3.07 -9.32 -27.85
CA GLU A 44 2.61 -7.98 -28.24
C GLU A 44 2.88 -6.88 -27.21
N VAL A 45 3.02 -7.24 -25.93
CA VAL A 45 3.33 -6.28 -24.85
C VAL A 45 4.74 -6.42 -24.29
N GLY A 46 5.59 -7.26 -24.91
CA GLY A 46 7.00 -7.38 -24.54
C GLY A 46 7.27 -8.16 -23.25
N LEU A 47 6.32 -8.98 -22.80
CA LEU A 47 6.36 -9.74 -21.54
C LEU A 47 6.62 -11.24 -21.72
N LYS A 48 6.61 -11.78 -22.95
CA LYS A 48 6.74 -13.22 -23.23
C LYS A 48 7.94 -13.90 -22.53
N ASN A 49 9.09 -13.23 -22.49
CA ASN A 49 10.30 -13.75 -21.85
C ASN A 49 10.20 -13.84 -20.32
N TYR A 50 9.17 -13.20 -19.75
CA TYR A 50 8.90 -13.13 -18.32
C TYR A 50 7.72 -14.02 -17.88
N TYR A 51 7.30 -14.95 -18.74
CA TYR A 51 6.30 -15.97 -18.40
C TYR A 51 6.81 -17.37 -18.80
N PRO A 52 6.85 -18.36 -17.88
CA PRO A 52 6.58 -18.24 -16.44
C PRO A 52 7.76 -17.65 -15.65
N ARG A 53 8.90 -17.32 -16.31
CA ARG A 53 10.11 -16.78 -15.68
C ARG A 53 9.85 -15.39 -15.11
N LYS A 54 9.90 -15.18 -13.79
CA LYS A 54 9.48 -13.88 -13.24
C LYS A 54 10.47 -12.73 -13.53
N LEU A 55 9.94 -11.59 -13.98
CA LEU A 55 10.62 -10.29 -13.98
C LEU A 55 10.88 -9.87 -12.53
N THR A 56 12.17 -9.72 -12.21
CA THR A 56 12.58 -9.38 -10.85
C THR A 56 12.51 -7.89 -10.59
N LEU A 57 12.33 -7.51 -9.32
CA LEU A 57 12.38 -6.10 -8.93
C LEU A 57 13.70 -5.42 -9.35
N LYS A 58 14.82 -6.13 -9.24
CA LYS A 58 16.13 -5.63 -9.68
C LYS A 58 16.13 -5.32 -11.18
N ALA A 59 15.74 -6.27 -12.03
CA ALA A 59 15.74 -6.07 -13.48
C ALA A 59 14.74 -4.99 -13.94
N ALA A 60 13.63 -4.83 -13.21
CA ALA A 60 12.61 -3.81 -13.45
C ALA A 60 13.04 -2.39 -13.08
N THR A 61 13.93 -2.25 -12.09
CA THR A 61 14.39 -0.94 -11.58
C THR A 61 15.79 -0.55 -12.05
N GLU A 62 16.43 -1.39 -12.87
CA GLU A 62 17.65 -1.01 -13.58
C GLU A 62 17.43 0.27 -14.39
N VAL A 63 18.34 1.23 -14.23
CA VAL A 63 18.26 2.52 -14.91
C VAL A 63 18.38 2.29 -16.42
N ARG A 64 17.32 2.64 -17.14
CA ARG A 64 17.24 2.56 -18.59
C ARG A 64 17.13 3.96 -19.19
N LEU A 65 17.89 4.19 -20.25
CA LEU A 65 17.69 5.36 -21.08
C LEU A 65 16.50 5.08 -21.99
N ILE A 66 15.32 5.45 -21.54
CA ILE A 66 14.12 5.39 -22.37
C ILE A 66 14.12 6.64 -23.26
N PRO A 67 13.94 6.48 -24.58
CA PRO A 67 13.81 7.62 -25.49
C PRO A 67 12.74 8.60 -25.02
N SER A 68 13.02 9.90 -25.13
CA SER A 68 12.04 10.96 -24.81
C SER A 68 10.92 11.06 -25.86
N ASP A 69 11.13 10.45 -27.03
CA ASP A 69 10.20 10.42 -28.15
C ASP A 69 9.43 9.09 -28.15
N ASP A 70 8.12 9.17 -27.95
CA ASP A 70 7.23 8.00 -27.90
C ASP A 70 7.32 7.12 -29.17
N SER A 71 7.69 7.69 -30.31
CA SER A 71 7.82 6.93 -31.57
C SER A 71 9.03 5.98 -31.62
N GLN A 72 9.97 6.12 -30.68
CA GLN A 72 11.17 5.29 -30.56
C GLN A 72 11.03 4.19 -29.50
N ILE A 73 9.88 4.12 -28.83
CA ILE A 73 9.63 3.15 -27.76
C ILE A 73 9.24 1.82 -28.41
N GLU A 74 10.11 0.82 -28.28
CA GLU A 74 9.79 -0.52 -28.75
C GLU A 74 8.83 -1.22 -27.77
N THR A 75 8.03 -2.15 -28.28
CA THR A 75 7.14 -3.01 -27.48
C THR A 75 7.82 -3.65 -26.27
N LYS A 76 9.07 -4.12 -26.43
CA LYS A 76 9.85 -4.73 -25.35
C LYS A 76 10.19 -3.78 -24.20
N ASP A 77 10.17 -2.47 -24.45
CA ASP A 77 10.47 -1.43 -23.47
C ASP A 77 9.22 -0.99 -22.69
N LEU A 78 8.02 -1.33 -23.18
CA LEU A 78 6.74 -0.92 -22.61
C LEU A 78 6.57 -1.31 -21.12
N PRO A 79 6.88 -2.55 -20.68
CA PRO A 79 6.78 -2.91 -19.26
C PRO A 79 7.67 -2.06 -18.36
N PHE A 80 8.87 -1.72 -18.84
CA PHE A 80 9.86 -0.96 -18.06
C PHE A 80 9.52 0.52 -18.02
N LEU A 81 9.02 1.06 -19.12
CA LEU A 81 8.46 2.41 -19.17
C LEU A 81 7.29 2.55 -18.20
N PHE A 82 6.39 1.57 -18.20
CA PHE A 82 5.27 1.54 -17.29
C PHE A 82 5.72 1.55 -15.83
N ILE A 83 6.63 0.65 -15.45
CA ILE A 83 7.19 0.59 -14.09
C ILE A 83 7.90 1.89 -13.73
N SER A 84 8.69 2.47 -14.65
CA SER A 84 9.40 3.74 -14.43
C SER A 84 8.43 4.91 -14.21
N LYS A 85 7.36 5.04 -15.01
CA LYS A 85 6.35 6.09 -14.82
C LYS A 85 5.57 5.89 -13.53
N LEU A 86 5.19 4.65 -13.22
CA LEU A 86 4.46 4.34 -12.00
C LEU A 86 5.28 4.65 -10.74
N THR A 87 6.58 4.33 -10.76
CA THR A 87 7.49 4.58 -9.63
C THR A 87 7.85 6.06 -9.44
N SER A 88 7.79 6.88 -10.50
CA SER A 88 7.90 8.34 -10.37
C SER A 88 6.65 9.01 -9.79
N LEU A 89 5.61 8.22 -9.43
CA LEU A 89 4.33 8.69 -8.90
C LEU A 89 3.69 9.76 -9.80
N ASP A 90 3.88 9.65 -11.12
CA ASP A 90 3.28 10.58 -12.05
C ASP A 90 1.75 10.40 -12.03
N SER A 91 1.05 11.31 -11.35
CA SER A 91 -0.41 11.28 -11.22
C SER A 91 -1.14 11.45 -12.56
N ARG A 92 -0.40 11.79 -13.63
CA ARG A 92 -0.90 11.82 -15.01
C ARG A 92 -0.94 10.45 -15.65
N ILE A 93 -0.70 9.34 -14.94
CA ILE A 93 -1.00 7.99 -15.47
C ILE A 93 -2.53 7.81 -15.55
N THR A 94 -3.19 8.59 -16.40
CA THR A 94 -4.38 8.17 -17.12
C THR A 94 -3.86 7.17 -18.15
N TRP A 95 -3.98 5.90 -17.78
CA TRP A 95 -3.40 4.69 -18.38
C TRP A 95 -3.26 4.62 -19.91
N LYS A 96 -4.08 5.36 -20.66
CA LYS A 96 -4.10 5.35 -22.13
C LYS A 96 -3.50 6.58 -22.79
N GLU A 97 -3.44 7.71 -22.12
CA GLU A 97 -2.96 8.96 -22.75
C GLU A 97 -1.44 9.08 -22.65
N ASN A 98 -0.82 8.35 -21.71
CA ASN A 98 0.60 8.45 -21.42
C ASN A 98 1.39 7.15 -21.66
N LEU A 99 0.72 6.05 -21.98
CA LEU A 99 1.34 4.78 -22.38
C LEU A 99 0.60 4.30 -23.63
N HIS A 100 1.29 4.19 -24.77
CA HIS A 100 0.75 3.64 -26.01
C HIS A 100 0.58 2.12 -25.90
N ILE A 101 -0.24 1.68 -24.96
CA ILE A 101 -0.59 0.27 -24.80
C ILE A 101 -1.58 -0.08 -25.91
N GLU A 102 -1.15 -0.89 -26.87
CA GLU A 102 -2.05 -1.56 -27.79
C GLU A 102 -2.88 -2.58 -26.98
N GLY A 103 -4.21 -2.49 -27.03
CA GLY A 103 -5.12 -3.36 -26.28
C GLY A 103 -5.72 -2.80 -24.97
N SER A 104 -6.08 -3.71 -24.06
CA SER A 104 -6.66 -3.40 -22.76
C SER A 104 -5.57 -3.08 -21.72
N ALA A 105 -5.71 -1.95 -21.04
CA ALA A 105 -4.83 -1.61 -19.92
C ALA A 105 -5.01 -2.59 -18.74
N ARG A 106 -6.21 -3.16 -18.57
CA ARG A 106 -6.48 -4.18 -17.55
C ARG A 106 -5.79 -5.50 -17.87
N ASP A 107 -5.85 -5.95 -19.11
CA ASP A 107 -5.11 -7.15 -19.54
C ASP A 107 -3.59 -6.94 -19.44
N PHE A 108 -3.10 -5.74 -19.70
CA PHE A 108 -1.68 -5.40 -19.50
C PHE A 108 -1.28 -5.47 -18.02
N ILE A 109 -2.10 -4.95 -17.10
CA ILE A 109 -1.87 -5.06 -15.64
C ILE A 109 -1.92 -6.53 -15.21
N TYR A 110 -2.86 -7.30 -15.73
CA TYR A 110 -2.95 -8.73 -15.47
C TYR A 110 -1.67 -9.45 -15.94
N ALA A 111 -1.24 -9.19 -17.18
CA ALA A 111 -0.02 -9.74 -17.76
C ALA A 111 1.23 -9.39 -16.95
N ILE A 112 1.42 -8.11 -16.61
CA ILE A 112 2.62 -7.68 -15.87
C ILE A 112 2.66 -8.29 -14.46
N LEU A 113 1.51 -8.45 -13.80
CA LEU A 113 1.46 -9.10 -12.48
C LEU A 113 1.75 -10.61 -12.58
N HIS A 114 1.26 -11.31 -13.61
CA HIS A 114 1.63 -12.71 -13.84
C HIS A 114 3.11 -12.88 -14.21
N CYS A 115 3.70 -11.90 -14.87
CA CYS A 115 5.10 -11.90 -15.25
C CYS A 115 6.04 -11.40 -14.15
N SER A 116 5.54 -10.80 -13.06
CA SER A 116 6.36 -10.22 -11.99
C SER A 116 6.64 -11.20 -10.85
N ASP A 117 7.80 -11.09 -10.23
CA ASP A 117 8.08 -11.77 -8.96
C ASP A 117 7.29 -11.13 -7.81
N ASN A 118 7.31 -11.78 -6.64
CA ASN A 118 6.57 -11.31 -5.47
C ASN A 118 7.05 -9.95 -4.94
N HIS A 119 8.30 -9.56 -5.19
CA HIS A 119 8.87 -8.29 -4.76
C HIS A 119 8.44 -7.14 -5.65
N LEU A 120 8.46 -7.37 -6.97
CA LEU A 120 7.98 -6.43 -7.96
C LEU A 120 6.47 -6.26 -7.85
N ARG A 121 5.70 -7.36 -7.69
CA ARG A 121 4.26 -7.29 -7.37
C ARG A 121 4.00 -6.40 -6.16
N GLN A 122 4.77 -6.57 -5.08
CA GLN A 122 4.64 -5.76 -3.88
C GLN A 122 4.86 -4.26 -4.16
N GLN A 123 5.88 -3.92 -4.93
CA GLN A 123 6.15 -2.54 -5.33
C GLN A 123 5.07 -1.97 -6.25
N LEU A 124 4.59 -2.75 -7.22
CA LEU A 124 3.54 -2.33 -8.16
C LEU A 124 2.24 -2.01 -7.41
N LEU A 125 1.79 -2.90 -6.53
CA LEU A 125 0.53 -2.70 -5.80
C LEU A 125 0.61 -1.57 -4.78
N GLU A 126 1.78 -1.36 -4.15
CA GLU A 126 2.04 -0.18 -3.30
C GLU A 126 1.87 1.13 -4.11
N LYS A 127 2.42 1.19 -5.32
CA LYS A 127 2.29 2.37 -6.18
C LYS A 127 0.88 2.54 -6.73
N PHE A 128 0.18 1.46 -7.11
CA PHE A 128 -1.25 1.54 -7.47
C PHE A 128 -2.08 2.14 -6.34
N ALA A 129 -1.89 1.65 -5.11
CA ALA A 129 -2.58 2.19 -3.95
C ALA A 129 -2.23 3.67 -3.68
N SER A 130 -0.96 4.06 -3.89
CA SER A 130 -0.48 5.44 -3.72
C SER A 130 -1.13 6.40 -4.74
N CYS A 131 -1.31 5.92 -5.96
CA CYS A 131 -1.99 6.64 -7.05
C CYS A 131 -3.53 6.60 -6.98
N GLN A 132 -4.11 6.04 -5.90
CA GLN A 132 -5.56 5.81 -5.75
C GLN A 132 -6.18 4.93 -6.84
N LEU A 133 -5.37 4.08 -7.47
CA LEU A 133 -5.82 3.10 -8.46
C LEU A 133 -6.30 1.84 -7.74
N ALA A 134 -7.22 1.11 -8.37
CA ALA A 134 -7.68 -0.18 -7.89
C ALA A 134 -6.53 -1.17 -7.85
N VAL A 135 -6.46 -1.94 -6.77
CA VAL A 135 -5.35 -2.86 -6.49
C VAL A 135 -5.86 -4.29 -6.66
N PRO A 136 -5.34 -5.07 -7.63
CA PRO A 136 -5.67 -6.49 -7.74
C PRO A 136 -5.29 -7.24 -6.46
N VAL A 137 -6.26 -7.96 -5.87
CA VAL A 137 -6.09 -8.77 -4.67
C VAL A 137 -6.20 -10.26 -4.95
N LEU A 138 -6.94 -10.66 -5.99
CA LEU A 138 -7.03 -12.03 -6.47
C LEU A 138 -6.79 -12.03 -7.97
N LEU A 139 -5.85 -12.85 -8.44
CA LEU A 139 -5.58 -13.04 -9.86
C LEU A 139 -6.11 -14.41 -10.31
N PRO A 140 -6.92 -14.48 -11.39
CA PRO A 140 -7.33 -15.74 -11.96
C PRO A 140 -6.13 -16.44 -12.59
N GLY A 141 -6.16 -17.77 -12.62
CA GLY A 141 -5.17 -18.56 -13.32
C GLY A 141 -5.16 -18.24 -14.81
N VAL A 142 -3.97 -18.26 -15.43
CA VAL A 142 -3.83 -18.07 -16.89
C VAL A 142 -4.32 -19.30 -17.65
N ARG A 143 -4.06 -20.48 -17.09
CA ARG A 143 -4.48 -21.78 -17.61
C ARG A 143 -5.73 -22.24 -16.86
N ASP A 144 -6.57 -23.04 -17.51
CA ASP A 144 -7.80 -23.55 -16.89
C ASP A 144 -7.54 -24.46 -15.67
N ASP A 145 -6.37 -25.11 -15.60
CA ASP A 145 -5.93 -25.90 -14.45
C ASP A 145 -5.24 -25.07 -13.35
N ALA A 146 -4.92 -23.80 -13.65
CA ALA A 146 -4.27 -22.91 -12.70
C ALA A 146 -5.31 -22.32 -11.73
N LYS A 147 -5.06 -22.53 -10.44
CA LYS A 147 -5.89 -21.96 -9.38
C LYS A 147 -5.69 -20.45 -9.29
N PRO A 148 -6.74 -19.68 -8.98
CA PRO A 148 -6.59 -18.27 -8.62
C PRO A 148 -5.60 -18.09 -7.47
N GLU A 149 -4.89 -16.96 -7.50
CA GLU A 149 -3.83 -16.62 -6.55
C GLU A 149 -4.21 -15.37 -5.74
N LEU A 150 -4.29 -15.52 -4.41
CA LEU A 150 -4.51 -14.44 -3.46
C LEU A 150 -3.18 -13.71 -3.19
N LEU A 151 -3.18 -12.40 -3.46
CA LEU A 151 -1.99 -11.54 -3.43
C LEU A 151 -1.75 -10.88 -2.07
N THR A 152 -1.77 -11.66 -0.98
CA THR A 152 -1.60 -11.12 0.38
C THR A 152 -0.22 -10.51 0.58
N TRP A 153 0.85 -11.16 0.09
CA TRP A 153 2.22 -10.65 0.24
C TRP A 153 2.47 -9.39 -0.60
N ALA A 154 1.93 -9.35 -1.82
CA ALA A 154 2.04 -8.17 -2.66
C ALA A 154 1.36 -6.93 -2.02
N LEU A 155 0.35 -7.13 -1.18
CA LEU A 155 -0.34 -6.04 -0.49
C LEU A 155 0.36 -5.57 0.79
N ASN A 156 1.42 -6.24 1.25
CA ASN A 156 2.03 -5.97 2.55
C ASN A 156 2.53 -4.54 2.75
N ARG A 157 2.95 -3.85 1.68
CA ARG A 157 3.44 -2.46 1.76
C ARG A 157 2.35 -1.41 1.58
N VAL A 158 1.11 -1.82 1.33
CA VAL A 158 0.01 -0.87 1.18
C VAL A 158 -0.33 -0.26 2.54
N VAL A 159 0.01 1.02 2.67
CA VAL A 159 -0.27 1.86 3.83
C VAL A 159 -1.24 2.97 3.45
N LYS A 160 -2.14 3.31 4.37
CA LYS A 160 -3.04 4.45 4.22
C LYS A 160 -3.09 5.25 5.53
N LYS A 161 -3.44 6.52 5.40
CA LYS A 161 -3.60 7.47 6.52
C LYS A 161 -5.04 7.97 6.53
N TRP A 162 -5.70 7.88 7.66
CA TRP A 162 -7.03 8.44 7.87
C TRP A 162 -7.21 8.83 9.33
N LYS A 163 -8.17 9.72 9.59
CA LYS A 163 -8.59 10.06 10.96
C LYS A 163 -9.69 9.09 11.39
N GLU A 164 -9.67 8.68 12.66
CA GLU A 164 -10.73 7.87 13.27
C GLU A 164 -11.79 8.71 13.99
N ASN A 165 -11.48 9.97 14.27
CA ASN A 165 -12.38 10.98 14.81
C ASN A 165 -11.78 12.38 14.62
N GLU A 166 -12.56 13.44 14.88
CA GLU A 166 -12.14 14.83 14.68
C GLU A 166 -10.84 15.20 15.43
N THR A 167 -10.62 14.59 16.61
CA THR A 167 -9.48 14.87 17.50
C THR A 167 -8.31 13.91 17.32
N SER A 168 -8.48 12.86 16.50
CA SER A 168 -7.42 11.88 16.24
C SER A 168 -6.36 12.45 15.31
N LEU A 169 -5.11 12.12 15.61
CA LEU A 169 -4.05 12.08 14.62
C LEU A 169 -4.47 11.13 13.49
N ALA A 170 -3.98 11.35 12.27
CA ALA A 170 -4.22 10.44 11.16
C ALA A 170 -3.06 9.43 11.07
N PRO A 171 -3.06 8.33 11.86
CA PRO A 171 -1.95 7.39 11.85
C PRO A 171 -1.83 6.72 10.48
N GLU A 172 -0.60 6.38 10.13
CA GLU A 172 -0.33 5.47 9.03
C GLU A 172 -0.60 4.05 9.49
N LYS A 173 -1.48 3.34 8.78
CA LYS A 173 -1.77 1.93 9.06
C LYS A 173 -1.58 1.08 7.82
N ARG A 174 -1.18 -0.16 8.05
CA ARG A 174 -1.03 -1.18 7.01
C ARG A 174 -2.37 -1.81 6.71
N MET A 175 -2.83 -1.69 5.47
CA MET A 175 -4.16 -2.12 5.09
C MET A 175 -4.31 -3.64 5.06
N VAL A 176 -3.21 -4.38 4.96
CA VAL A 176 -3.24 -5.85 4.96
C VAL A 176 -3.66 -6.40 6.33
N SER A 177 -3.25 -5.73 7.42
CA SER A 177 -3.47 -6.16 8.81
C SER A 177 -4.63 -5.42 9.50
N GLU A 178 -5.10 -4.31 8.95
CA GLU A 178 -6.22 -3.55 9.52
C GLU A 178 -7.55 -4.27 9.21
N PRO A 179 -8.35 -4.62 10.24
CA PRO A 179 -9.70 -5.13 10.02
C PRO A 179 -10.63 -4.03 9.48
N VAL A 180 -11.25 -4.28 8.33
CA VAL A 180 -12.10 -3.30 7.63
C VAL A 180 -13.44 -3.90 7.20
N PHE A 181 -14.46 -3.05 7.07
CA PHE A 181 -15.75 -3.49 6.53
C PHE A 181 -15.60 -3.78 5.04
N THR A 182 -15.77 -5.04 4.64
CA THR A 182 -15.54 -5.47 3.25
C THR A 182 -16.85 -5.59 2.50
N THR A 183 -16.93 -4.92 1.34
CA THR A 183 -18.08 -4.93 0.43
C THR A 183 -17.70 -5.57 -0.89
N ALA A 184 -18.48 -6.53 -1.35
CA ALA A 184 -18.27 -7.21 -2.62
C ALA A 184 -19.30 -6.78 -3.65
N PHE A 185 -18.83 -6.48 -4.87
CA PHE A 185 -19.67 -6.14 -6.00
C PHE A 185 -19.56 -7.24 -7.06
N ILE A 186 -20.65 -7.96 -7.28
CA ILE A 186 -20.73 -9.12 -8.17
C ILE A 186 -21.89 -8.97 -9.17
N ARG A 187 -21.88 -9.72 -10.27
CA ARG A 187 -22.99 -9.71 -11.26
C ARG A 187 -23.35 -11.13 -11.71
N PHE A 188 -24.60 -11.33 -12.12
CA PHE A 188 -25.03 -12.54 -12.84
C PHE A 188 -25.42 -12.20 -14.27
N GLY A 189 -24.75 -12.83 -15.23
CA GLY A 189 -24.91 -12.55 -16.65
C GLY A 189 -24.57 -11.12 -17.03
N ASP A 190 -24.82 -10.80 -18.29
CA ASP A 190 -24.69 -9.43 -18.78
C ASP A 190 -25.73 -8.51 -18.19
N ILE A 191 -25.28 -7.31 -17.88
CA ILE A 191 -26.05 -6.24 -17.27
C ILE A 191 -26.01 -5.01 -18.18
N PRO A 192 -27.09 -4.22 -18.20
CA PRO A 192 -27.23 -3.10 -19.14
C PRO A 192 -26.38 -1.86 -18.80
N ILE A 193 -25.81 -1.78 -17.59
CA ILE A 193 -24.85 -0.74 -17.20
C ILE A 193 -23.59 -1.37 -16.60
N SER A 194 -22.46 -0.68 -16.75
CA SER A 194 -21.19 -1.11 -16.17
C SER A 194 -21.26 -1.09 -14.64
N LYS A 195 -21.15 -2.26 -14.01
CA LYS A 195 -20.99 -2.40 -12.55
C LYS A 195 -19.84 -1.54 -12.02
N THR A 196 -18.71 -1.54 -12.72
CA THR A 196 -17.54 -0.73 -12.35
C THR A 196 -17.83 0.77 -12.39
N SER A 197 -18.64 1.24 -13.35
CA SER A 197 -19.07 2.64 -13.40
C SER A 197 -19.89 3.03 -12.15
N VAL A 198 -20.78 2.14 -11.69
CA VAL A 198 -21.53 2.34 -10.44
C VAL A 198 -20.60 2.40 -9.22
N ILE A 199 -19.63 1.47 -9.12
CA ILE A 199 -18.66 1.44 -8.01
C ILE A 199 -17.83 2.73 -7.96
N ASN A 200 -17.36 3.22 -9.12
CA ASN A 200 -16.64 4.49 -9.21
C ASN A 200 -17.48 5.67 -8.71
N ASN A 201 -18.77 5.69 -9.03
CA ASN A 201 -19.69 6.72 -8.51
C ASN A 201 -19.88 6.61 -6.98
N VAL A 202 -19.96 5.38 -6.44
CA VAL A 202 -20.06 5.12 -4.99
C VAL A 202 -18.85 5.70 -4.26
N ILE A 203 -17.63 5.30 -4.65
CA ILE A 203 -16.43 5.73 -3.96
C ILE A 203 -16.04 7.17 -4.27
N GLY A 204 -16.14 7.61 -5.53
CA GLY A 204 -15.79 8.96 -5.94
C GLY A 204 -16.65 10.00 -5.23
N ARG A 205 -17.96 9.73 -5.10
CA ARG A 205 -18.85 10.58 -4.31
C ARG A 205 -18.51 10.55 -2.83
N ALA A 206 -18.30 9.37 -2.25
CA ALA A 206 -17.99 9.24 -0.83
C ALA A 206 -16.70 9.99 -0.46
N GLN A 207 -15.69 9.99 -1.34
CA GLN A 207 -14.41 10.70 -1.14
C GLN A 207 -14.44 12.18 -1.56
N GLY A 208 -15.50 12.63 -2.27
CA GLY A 208 -15.63 13.99 -2.77
C GLY A 208 -14.81 14.27 -4.04
N ASN A 209 -14.53 13.24 -4.84
CA ASN A 209 -13.88 13.32 -6.14
C ASN A 209 -14.60 12.41 -7.16
N GLU A 210 -15.74 12.92 -7.68
CA GLU A 210 -16.65 12.17 -8.57
C GLU A 210 -16.07 11.92 -9.97
N THR A 211 -15.07 12.71 -10.40
CA THR A 211 -14.47 12.58 -11.74
C THR A 211 -13.32 11.58 -11.77
N PHE A 212 -12.73 11.26 -10.63
CA PHE A 212 -11.61 10.32 -10.55
C PHE A 212 -12.06 8.88 -10.83
N ARG A 213 -11.24 8.17 -11.61
CA ARG A 213 -11.47 6.77 -12.00
C ARG A 213 -10.62 5.86 -11.12
N TYR A 214 -11.22 5.36 -10.05
CA TYR A 214 -10.54 4.44 -9.12
C TYR A 214 -10.36 3.06 -9.75
N PHE A 215 -11.43 2.54 -10.36
CA PHE A 215 -11.43 1.30 -11.13
C PHE A 215 -11.52 1.62 -12.62
N LEU A 216 -10.73 0.96 -13.47
CA LEU A 216 -10.87 1.08 -14.92
C LEU A 216 -12.18 0.43 -15.38
N SER A 217 -13.13 1.21 -15.89
CA SER A 217 -14.41 0.67 -16.37
C SER A 217 -14.32 0.27 -17.85
N TYR A 218 -15.32 -0.48 -18.33
CA TYR A 218 -15.44 -0.83 -19.75
C TYR A 218 -15.48 0.42 -20.65
N GLU A 219 -16.12 1.50 -20.19
CA GLU A 219 -16.23 2.77 -20.92
C GLU A 219 -14.91 3.53 -21.00
N ASP A 220 -13.98 3.26 -20.06
CA ASP A 220 -12.63 3.83 -20.07
C ASP A 220 -11.69 3.04 -21.01
N GLU A 221 -12.16 1.91 -21.56
CA GLU A 221 -11.43 1.09 -22.51
C GLU A 221 -11.99 1.23 -23.92
N ARG A 222 -11.08 1.14 -24.89
CA ARG A 222 -11.34 1.28 -26.32
C ARG A 222 -11.39 -0.10 -26.99
N GLU A 223 -10.70 -1.06 -26.39
CA GLU A 223 -10.55 -2.43 -26.85
C GLU A 223 -11.25 -3.38 -25.89
N LYS A 224 -11.63 -4.55 -26.41
CA LYS A 224 -12.25 -5.61 -25.62
C LYS A 224 -11.23 -6.20 -24.64
N VAL A 225 -11.74 -6.66 -23.50
CA VAL A 225 -10.95 -7.30 -22.43
C VAL A 225 -11.16 -8.79 -22.48
N TYR A 226 -10.07 -9.54 -22.36
CA TYR A 226 -10.07 -11.00 -22.53
C TYR A 226 -9.54 -11.71 -21.30
N HIS A 227 -8.36 -11.34 -20.80
CA HIS A 227 -7.59 -12.18 -19.88
C HIS A 227 -7.86 -11.88 -18.40
N CYS A 228 -8.17 -10.64 -18.04
CA CYS A 228 -8.30 -10.25 -16.63
C CYS A 228 -9.66 -10.60 -15.98
N CYS A 229 -10.58 -11.25 -16.70
CA CYS A 229 -11.88 -11.65 -16.14
C CYS A 229 -11.68 -12.72 -15.04
N GLY A 230 -12.43 -12.63 -13.94
CA GLY A 230 -12.21 -13.43 -12.72
C GLY A 230 -11.35 -12.73 -11.67
N SER A 231 -10.58 -11.71 -12.04
CA SER A 231 -9.80 -10.93 -11.06
C SER A 231 -10.68 -10.18 -10.07
N VAL A 232 -10.16 -10.04 -8.85
CA VAL A 232 -10.79 -9.23 -7.81
C VAL A 232 -9.89 -8.04 -7.55
N GLU A 233 -10.43 -6.85 -7.78
CA GLU A 233 -9.75 -5.59 -7.51
C GLU A 233 -10.31 -4.95 -6.24
N ALA A 234 -9.45 -4.30 -5.47
CA ALA A 234 -9.80 -3.64 -4.23
C ALA A 234 -9.57 -2.12 -4.31
N GLN A 235 -10.46 -1.36 -3.67
CA GLN A 235 -10.20 0.03 -3.33
C GLN A 235 -10.74 0.37 -1.94
N TRP A 236 -9.98 1.19 -1.20
CA TRP A 236 -10.36 1.62 0.15
C TRP A 236 -11.06 2.97 0.11
N TYR A 237 -12.23 3.02 0.72
CA TYR A 237 -12.80 4.26 1.21
C TYR A 237 -12.19 4.60 2.57
N LEU A 238 -11.69 5.83 2.70
CA LEU A 238 -11.10 6.36 3.92
C LEU A 238 -11.94 7.57 4.41
N PRO A 239 -12.47 7.53 5.64
CA PRO A 239 -13.25 8.64 6.19
C PRO A 239 -12.45 9.95 6.25
N MET A 240 -13.11 11.05 5.91
CA MET A 240 -12.64 12.43 5.98
C MET A 240 -13.50 13.20 7.00
N TYR A 241 -13.25 12.94 8.29
CA TYR A 241 -13.96 13.60 9.40
C TYR A 241 -14.07 15.12 9.21
N GLY A 242 -15.28 15.65 9.40
CA GLY A 242 -15.58 17.09 9.38
C GLY A 242 -16.28 17.60 8.11
N ARG A 243 -16.58 16.74 7.12
CA ARG A 243 -17.42 17.11 5.97
C ARG A 243 -18.89 16.77 6.24
N LYS A 244 -19.77 17.77 6.14
CA LYS A 244 -21.23 17.58 6.35
C LYS A 244 -21.88 16.60 5.36
N GLU A 245 -21.25 16.37 4.21
CA GLU A 245 -21.76 15.53 3.10
C GLU A 245 -21.10 14.14 3.05
N GLU A 246 -20.37 13.76 4.10
CA GLU A 246 -19.70 12.46 4.16
C GLU A 246 -20.73 11.30 4.19
N LEU A 247 -20.72 10.49 3.13
CA LEU A 247 -21.70 9.41 2.95
C LEU A 247 -21.38 8.14 3.73
N LEU A 248 -20.09 7.83 3.92
CA LEU A 248 -19.60 6.63 4.59
C LEU A 248 -18.80 7.06 5.83
N LYS A 249 -19.01 6.40 6.97
CA LYS A 249 -18.41 6.84 8.25
C LYS A 249 -17.24 5.99 8.71
N GLU A 250 -17.08 4.81 8.13
CA GLU A 250 -16.05 3.84 8.51
C GLU A 250 -15.20 3.47 7.30
N VAL A 251 -13.96 3.06 7.55
CA VAL A 251 -13.09 2.50 6.52
C VAL A 251 -13.80 1.31 5.88
N THR A 252 -14.04 1.43 4.57
CA THR A 252 -14.78 0.43 3.79
C THR A 252 -13.90 -0.04 2.64
N LEU A 253 -13.75 -1.34 2.50
CA LEU A 253 -13.05 -1.96 1.38
C LEU A 253 -14.06 -2.37 0.31
N LEU A 254 -13.89 -1.87 -0.91
CA LEU A 254 -14.74 -2.19 -2.05
C LEU A 254 -14.01 -3.20 -2.94
N LEU A 255 -14.59 -4.39 -3.08
CA LEU A 255 -14.10 -5.46 -3.94
C LEU A 255 -14.93 -5.54 -5.21
N ASN A 256 -14.27 -5.44 -6.35
CA ASN A 256 -14.88 -5.58 -7.67
C ASN A 256 -14.42 -6.89 -8.32
N LEU A 257 -15.30 -7.89 -8.36
CA LEU A 257 -15.06 -9.11 -9.14
C LEU A 257 -15.25 -8.81 -10.63
N ARG A 258 -14.23 -8.96 -11.46
CA ARG A 258 -14.35 -8.81 -12.92
C ARG A 258 -15.02 -10.06 -13.53
N GLY A 259 -15.83 -9.88 -14.57
CA GLY A 259 -16.52 -11.01 -15.24
C GLY A 259 -17.90 -11.34 -14.65
N ASP A 260 -18.48 -12.46 -15.09
CA ASP A 260 -19.73 -13.03 -14.57
C ASP A 260 -19.43 -13.99 -13.41
N SER A 261 -20.14 -13.83 -12.30
CA SER A 261 -19.94 -14.66 -11.10
C SER A 261 -20.37 -16.12 -11.31
N LYS A 262 -21.15 -16.39 -12.37
CA LYS A 262 -21.53 -17.75 -12.76
C LYS A 262 -20.43 -18.47 -13.55
N GLU A 263 -19.50 -17.73 -14.15
CA GLU A 263 -18.34 -18.26 -14.87
C GLU A 263 -17.17 -18.48 -13.90
N PHE A 264 -16.88 -17.47 -13.05
CA PHE A 264 -15.76 -17.48 -12.10
C PHE A 264 -16.22 -17.95 -10.71
N THR A 265 -16.60 -19.22 -10.60
CA THR A 265 -17.29 -19.71 -9.39
C THR A 265 -16.40 -19.77 -8.15
N ALA A 266 -15.11 -20.08 -8.30
CA ALA A 266 -14.18 -20.19 -7.17
C ALA A 266 -13.90 -18.80 -6.58
N GLU A 267 -13.64 -17.82 -7.44
CA GLU A 267 -13.42 -16.42 -7.09
C GLU A 267 -14.68 -15.79 -6.50
N SER A 268 -15.85 -16.09 -7.08
CA SER A 268 -17.14 -15.63 -6.57
C SER A 268 -17.44 -16.15 -5.17
N GLU A 269 -17.24 -17.46 -4.96
CA GLU A 269 -17.42 -18.09 -3.66
C GLU A 269 -16.49 -17.49 -2.61
N PHE A 270 -15.22 -17.30 -2.96
CA PHE A 270 -14.23 -16.67 -2.09
C PHE A 270 -14.62 -15.24 -1.71
N VAL A 271 -14.92 -14.39 -2.70
CA VAL A 271 -15.29 -12.99 -2.49
C VAL A 271 -16.55 -12.87 -1.62
N CYS A 272 -17.54 -13.74 -1.83
CA CYS A 272 -18.76 -13.73 -1.03
C CYS A 272 -18.50 -14.16 0.43
N ARG A 273 -17.58 -15.11 0.66
CA ARG A 273 -17.21 -15.53 2.02
C ARG A 273 -16.40 -14.51 2.79
N ILE A 274 -15.55 -13.71 2.13
CA ILE A 274 -14.75 -12.67 2.80
C ILE A 274 -15.54 -11.38 3.04
N ALA A 275 -16.56 -11.10 2.23
CA ALA A 275 -17.34 -9.88 2.33
C ALA A 275 -18.28 -9.84 3.55
N ASN A 276 -18.39 -8.68 4.17
CA ASN A 276 -19.41 -8.36 5.16
C ASN A 276 -20.75 -8.00 4.50
N ALA A 277 -20.72 -7.45 3.28
CA ALA A 277 -21.91 -7.15 2.47
C ALA A 277 -21.66 -7.43 0.98
N ILE A 278 -22.68 -7.95 0.30
CA ILE A 278 -22.63 -8.33 -1.12
C ILE A 278 -23.66 -7.52 -1.89
N PHE A 279 -23.23 -6.86 -2.96
CA PHE A 279 -24.06 -6.13 -3.91
C PHE A 279 -24.09 -6.91 -5.23
N LEU A 280 -25.25 -7.53 -5.50
CA LEU A 280 -25.45 -8.41 -6.66
C LEU A 280 -26.24 -7.71 -7.75
N PHE A 281 -25.60 -7.49 -8.91
CA PHE A 281 -26.22 -6.88 -10.08
C PHE A 281 -26.81 -7.95 -11.00
N VAL A 282 -28.03 -7.71 -11.47
CA VAL A 282 -28.72 -8.59 -12.42
C VAL A 282 -29.58 -7.77 -13.37
N ASP A 283 -29.68 -8.18 -14.62
CA ASP A 283 -30.67 -7.62 -15.55
C ASP A 283 -32.08 -8.05 -15.11
N LYS A 284 -33.03 -7.11 -15.08
CA LYS A 284 -34.42 -7.40 -14.73
C LYS A 284 -35.03 -8.48 -15.64
N ASP A 285 -34.68 -8.49 -16.92
CA ASP A 285 -35.18 -9.48 -17.88
C ASP A 285 -34.65 -10.90 -17.57
N LYS A 286 -33.51 -11.02 -16.89
CA LYS A 286 -32.89 -12.30 -16.48
C LYS A 286 -33.13 -12.67 -15.02
N LEU A 287 -33.91 -11.88 -14.28
CA LEU A 287 -34.10 -12.06 -12.83
C LEU A 287 -34.69 -13.44 -12.48
N GLU A 288 -35.72 -13.88 -13.21
CA GLU A 288 -36.32 -15.20 -12.96
C GLU A 288 -35.37 -16.35 -13.32
N CYS A 289 -34.50 -16.19 -14.33
CA CYS A 289 -33.48 -17.19 -14.69
C CYS A 289 -32.49 -17.40 -13.54
N TYR A 290 -32.15 -16.35 -12.81
CA TYR A 290 -31.18 -16.39 -11.72
C TYR A 290 -31.79 -16.50 -10.33
N LYS A 291 -33.12 -16.59 -10.20
CA LYS A 291 -33.82 -16.58 -8.91
C LYS A 291 -33.30 -17.62 -7.93
N THR A 292 -33.11 -18.86 -8.36
CA THR A 292 -32.57 -19.93 -7.51
C THR A 292 -31.15 -19.62 -7.04
N ALA A 293 -30.29 -19.05 -7.89
CA ALA A 293 -28.93 -18.68 -7.53
C ALA A 293 -28.90 -17.48 -6.56
N ILE A 294 -29.80 -16.50 -6.76
CA ILE A 294 -29.98 -15.36 -5.86
C ILE A 294 -30.44 -15.84 -4.49
N ASP A 295 -31.46 -16.70 -4.43
CA ASP A 295 -32.00 -17.25 -3.18
C ASP A 295 -30.97 -18.10 -2.44
N ASP A 296 -30.18 -18.91 -3.15
CA ASP A 296 -29.07 -19.63 -2.57
C ASP A 296 -28.02 -18.68 -1.97
N THR A 297 -27.63 -17.65 -2.71
CA THR A 297 -26.69 -16.63 -2.21
C THR A 297 -27.22 -15.94 -0.94
N LYS A 298 -28.50 -15.54 -0.92
CA LYS A 298 -29.15 -14.95 0.27
C LYS A 298 -29.24 -15.90 1.46
N LYS A 299 -29.37 -17.21 1.23
CA LYS A 299 -29.37 -18.22 2.30
C LYS A 299 -27.98 -18.42 2.90
N ARG A 300 -26.94 -18.41 2.05
CA ARG A 300 -25.56 -18.66 2.47
C ARG A 300 -24.91 -17.43 3.12
N PHE A 301 -25.32 -16.22 2.71
CA PHE A 301 -24.72 -14.97 3.17
C PHE A 301 -25.77 -13.99 3.70
N LYS A 302 -25.53 -13.42 4.89
CA LYS A 302 -26.54 -12.65 5.65
C LYS A 302 -26.91 -11.28 5.06
N LYS A 303 -26.01 -10.62 4.34
CA LYS A 303 -26.14 -9.22 3.90
C LYS A 303 -25.95 -9.13 2.39
N VAL A 304 -26.98 -9.49 1.64
CA VAL A 304 -26.96 -9.57 0.17
C VAL A 304 -28.00 -8.63 -0.41
N PHE A 305 -27.56 -7.50 -0.96
CA PHE A 305 -28.41 -6.51 -1.61
C PHE A 305 -28.47 -6.74 -3.12
N VAL A 306 -29.66 -7.04 -3.65
CA VAL A 306 -29.87 -7.37 -5.07
C VAL A 306 -30.31 -6.14 -5.86
N ILE A 307 -29.54 -5.75 -6.86
CA ILE A 307 -29.84 -4.63 -7.75
C ILE A 307 -30.31 -5.19 -9.09
N HIS A 308 -31.60 -5.07 -9.36
CA HIS A 308 -32.16 -5.47 -10.65
C HIS A 308 -32.34 -4.27 -11.58
N LEU A 309 -31.57 -4.29 -12.68
CA LEU A 309 -31.45 -3.19 -13.63
C LEU A 309 -32.54 -3.27 -14.70
N ILE A 310 -33.27 -2.19 -14.92
CA ILE A 310 -34.44 -2.14 -15.81
C ILE A 310 -34.10 -1.29 -17.02
N VAL A 311 -34.20 -1.85 -18.22
CA VAL A 311 -34.08 -1.09 -19.47
C VAL A 311 -35.47 -0.79 -20.02
N HIS A 312 -35.86 0.49 -20.07
CA HIS A 312 -37.08 0.86 -20.79
C HIS A 312 -36.85 0.78 -22.30
N LYS A 313 -37.27 -0.33 -22.92
CA LYS A 313 -37.36 -0.43 -24.39
C LYS A 313 -38.39 0.61 -24.87
N GLN A 314 -37.92 1.70 -25.49
CA GLN A 314 -38.82 2.60 -26.21
C GLN A 314 -39.44 1.82 -27.37
N ASN A 315 -40.68 1.37 -27.19
CA ASN A 315 -41.42 0.76 -28.28
C ASN A 315 -41.54 1.78 -29.43
N LYS A 316 -40.84 1.53 -30.53
CA LYS A 316 -41.07 2.16 -31.84
C LYS A 316 -42.42 1.65 -32.38
N GLY A 317 -43.52 2.12 -31.80
CA GLY A 317 -44.88 1.71 -32.13
C GLY A 317 -45.89 2.75 -31.68
N ARG A 318 -46.35 3.56 -32.65
CA ARG A 318 -47.42 4.57 -32.63
C ARG A 318 -48.30 4.66 -31.36
N GLN A 319 -48.30 5.86 -30.78
CA GLN A 319 -49.45 6.61 -30.27
C GLN A 319 -50.71 5.79 -29.88
N LYS A 320 -50.78 5.34 -28.63
CA LYS A 320 -52.01 5.31 -27.80
C LYS A 320 -51.68 4.72 -26.43
N ARG A 321 -51.19 5.56 -25.50
CA ARG A 321 -51.33 5.37 -24.03
C ARG A 321 -50.80 6.58 -23.23
N LYS A 322 -51.23 7.80 -23.60
CA LYS A 322 -50.94 9.02 -22.80
C LYS A 322 -51.68 9.07 -21.43
N GLN A 323 -52.41 8.02 -21.05
CA GLN A 323 -53.07 7.91 -19.74
C GLN A 323 -52.64 6.70 -18.90
N GLN A 324 -51.66 5.91 -19.36
CA GLN A 324 -51.05 4.83 -18.58
C GLN A 324 -49.54 5.04 -18.33
N LEU A 325 -48.96 6.12 -18.87
CA LEU A 325 -47.56 6.50 -18.67
C LEU A 325 -47.27 7.19 -17.32
N ASN A 326 -48.29 7.61 -16.56
CA ASN A 326 -48.09 8.28 -15.27
C ASN A 326 -48.12 7.35 -14.04
N SER A 327 -48.46 6.06 -14.21
CA SER A 327 -48.48 5.09 -13.10
C SER A 327 -47.26 4.19 -13.05
N GLU A 328 -46.57 3.96 -14.16
CA GLU A 328 -45.39 3.07 -14.23
C GLU A 328 -44.05 3.83 -14.33
N SER A 329 -44.05 5.11 -14.70
CA SER A 329 -42.84 5.97 -14.73
C SER A 329 -42.37 6.42 -13.33
N LYS A 330 -43.10 6.04 -12.27
CA LYS A 330 -42.72 6.25 -10.88
C LYS A 330 -42.68 4.90 -10.18
N THR A 331 -41.54 4.22 -10.16
CA THR A 331 -41.23 3.37 -9.00
C THR A 331 -39.75 3.05 -8.91
N LEU A 332 -39.03 3.85 -8.12
CA LEU A 332 -38.15 3.24 -7.13
C LEU A 332 -39.08 2.49 -6.19
N LYS A 333 -39.26 1.18 -6.37
CA LYS A 333 -39.74 0.36 -5.25
C LYS A 333 -38.50 0.03 -4.44
N ILE A 334 -38.06 1.00 -3.64
CA ILE A 334 -37.30 0.66 -2.44
C ILE A 334 -38.38 0.12 -1.51
N ASN A 335 -38.57 -1.19 -1.49
CA ASN A 335 -39.25 -1.77 -0.34
C ASN A 335 -38.25 -1.61 0.81
N GLU A 336 -38.50 -0.69 1.74
CA GLU A 336 -37.59 -0.36 2.84
C GLU A 336 -37.22 -1.58 3.73
N ASN A 337 -37.93 -2.70 3.56
CA ASN A 337 -37.71 -3.98 4.25
C ASN A 337 -37.19 -5.12 3.34
N ASP A 338 -36.87 -4.88 2.07
CA ASP A 338 -36.42 -5.91 1.13
C ASP A 338 -34.96 -5.66 0.74
N ASP A 339 -34.10 -6.69 0.82
CA ASP A 339 -32.72 -6.62 0.33
C ASP A 339 -32.67 -6.69 -1.21
N SER A 340 -33.46 -5.84 -1.85
CA SER A 340 -33.49 -5.69 -3.29
C SER A 340 -33.98 -4.30 -3.72
N VAL A 341 -33.49 -3.83 -4.87
CA VAL A 341 -33.93 -2.58 -5.48
C VAL A 341 -34.01 -2.71 -7.00
N GLY A 342 -35.09 -2.15 -7.56
CA GLY A 342 -35.22 -1.93 -8.99
C GLY A 342 -34.70 -0.57 -9.40
N PHE A 343 -33.78 -0.55 -10.36
CA PHE A 343 -33.19 0.68 -10.86
C PHE A 343 -33.34 0.79 -12.38
N GLY A 344 -34.01 1.85 -12.84
CA GLY A 344 -34.12 2.18 -14.26
C GLY A 344 -32.80 2.73 -14.79
N VAL A 345 -32.28 2.12 -15.85
CA VAL A 345 -30.95 2.44 -16.42
C VAL A 345 -30.89 3.86 -17.00
N GLU A 346 -32.02 4.38 -17.47
CA GLU A 346 -32.14 5.76 -17.95
C GLU A 346 -32.04 6.83 -16.85
N ARG A 347 -31.99 6.42 -15.57
CA ARG A 347 -31.83 7.34 -14.44
C ARG A 347 -30.35 7.66 -14.20
N ASN A 348 -30.13 8.74 -13.46
CA ASN A 348 -28.77 9.13 -13.09
C ASN A 348 -28.16 8.06 -12.15
N VAL A 349 -27.04 7.45 -12.57
CA VAL A 349 -26.27 6.46 -11.79
C VAL A 349 -25.91 6.99 -10.39
N THR A 350 -25.81 8.31 -10.21
CA THR A 350 -25.60 8.96 -8.91
C THR A 350 -26.72 8.66 -7.89
N GLU A 351 -27.95 8.40 -8.34
CA GLU A 351 -29.06 8.01 -7.44
C GLU A 351 -28.84 6.59 -6.90
N LEU A 352 -28.44 5.65 -7.77
CA LEU A 352 -28.12 4.29 -7.37
C LEU A 352 -26.92 4.26 -6.42
N SER A 353 -25.88 5.05 -6.69
CA SER A 353 -24.70 5.10 -5.82
C SER A 353 -25.04 5.62 -4.42
N LYS A 354 -25.97 6.58 -4.30
CA LYS A 354 -26.46 7.05 -2.99
C LYS A 354 -27.17 5.94 -2.21
N ILE A 355 -28.05 5.19 -2.86
CA ILE A 355 -28.76 4.05 -2.25
C ILE A 355 -27.76 3.00 -1.76
N ILE A 356 -26.73 2.70 -2.57
CA ILE A 356 -25.66 1.78 -2.19
C ILE A 356 -24.91 2.29 -0.96
N CYS A 357 -24.50 3.57 -0.93
CA CYS A 357 -23.83 4.14 0.25
C CYS A 357 -24.70 4.06 1.51
N GLU A 358 -25.99 4.40 1.42
CA GLU A 358 -26.93 4.31 2.54
C GLU A 358 -27.07 2.87 3.05
N LYS A 359 -27.11 1.90 2.13
CA LYS A 359 -27.18 0.47 2.49
C LYS A 359 -25.87 -0.04 3.10
N ILE A 360 -24.72 0.42 2.62
CA ILE A 360 -23.41 0.14 3.25
C ILE A 360 -23.42 0.65 4.68
N VAL A 361 -23.83 1.91 4.93
CA VAL A 361 -23.92 2.48 6.28
C VAL A 361 -24.85 1.68 7.17
N GLN A 362 -26.03 1.28 6.67
CA GLN A 362 -26.94 0.41 7.41
C GLN A 362 -26.23 -0.89 7.80
N TYR A 363 -25.61 -1.59 6.85
CA TYR A 363 -24.94 -2.84 7.14
C TYR A 363 -23.73 -2.67 8.07
N CYS A 364 -22.96 -1.59 7.98
CA CYS A 364 -21.89 -1.27 8.94
C CYS A 364 -22.47 -1.18 10.37
N ASN A 365 -23.56 -0.42 10.56
CA ASN A 365 -24.21 -0.26 11.87
C ASN A 365 -24.76 -1.59 12.42
N ASP A 366 -25.21 -2.48 11.52
CA ASP A 366 -25.73 -3.81 11.86
C ASP A 366 -24.63 -4.88 11.99
N THR A 367 -23.35 -4.53 11.92
CA THR A 367 -22.21 -5.47 12.00
C THR A 367 -21.38 -5.18 13.23
N SER A 368 -21.00 -6.21 13.99
CA SER A 368 -20.02 -6.03 15.08
C SER A 368 -18.64 -5.75 14.49
N ARG A 369 -17.85 -4.89 15.12
CA ARG A 369 -16.44 -4.68 14.72
C ARG A 369 -15.60 -5.95 14.78
N GLU A 370 -15.99 -6.93 15.60
CA GLU A 370 -15.34 -8.24 15.67
C GLU A 370 -15.56 -9.10 14.41
N ASP A 371 -16.59 -8.81 13.61
CA ASP A 371 -16.84 -9.49 12.33
C ASP A 371 -16.01 -8.89 11.19
N TYR A 372 -15.27 -7.80 11.43
CA TYR A 372 -14.41 -7.18 10.43
C TYR A 372 -13.14 -8.02 10.34
N ARG A 373 -12.67 -8.26 9.13
CA ARG A 373 -11.49 -9.10 8.88
C ARG A 373 -10.43 -8.31 8.16
N SER A 374 -9.18 -8.60 8.48
CA SER A 374 -8.02 -8.11 7.73
C SER A 374 -7.84 -8.95 6.46
N ILE A 375 -7.02 -8.46 5.53
CA ILE A 375 -6.68 -9.22 4.31
C ILE A 375 -5.84 -10.46 4.66
N GLU A 376 -5.02 -10.40 5.73
CA GLU A 376 -4.26 -11.55 6.23
C GLU A 376 -5.20 -12.69 6.69
N ASP A 377 -6.37 -12.35 7.26
CA ASP A 377 -7.35 -13.33 7.73
C ASP A 377 -8.06 -14.06 6.58
N TRP A 378 -8.08 -13.50 5.37
CA TRP A 378 -8.79 -14.08 4.21
C TRP A 378 -8.23 -15.43 3.78
N ARG A 379 -6.97 -15.73 4.13
CA ARG A 379 -6.37 -17.05 3.92
C ARG A 379 -7.21 -18.18 4.52
N THR A 380 -7.91 -17.92 5.63
CA THR A 380 -8.81 -18.90 6.26
C THR A 380 -10.03 -19.25 5.39
N SER A 381 -10.34 -18.41 4.41
CA SER A 381 -11.43 -18.58 3.45
C SER A 381 -10.96 -19.06 2.08
N CYS A 382 -9.65 -19.28 1.89
CA CYS A 382 -9.13 -19.98 0.71
C CYS A 382 -9.48 -21.47 0.81
N PHE A 383 -10.16 -22.01 -0.21
CA PHE A 383 -10.37 -23.46 -0.35
C PHE A 383 -9.17 -24.09 -1.06
N ASN A 384 -9.20 -25.41 -1.24
CA ASN A 384 -8.23 -26.13 -2.07
C ASN A 384 -8.13 -25.55 -3.50
N ASP A 385 -9.04 -24.68 -3.92
CA ASP A 385 -9.10 -24.07 -5.24
C ASP A 385 -8.46 -22.67 -5.33
N ILE A 386 -7.95 -22.10 -4.22
CA ILE A 386 -7.25 -20.81 -4.22
C ILE A 386 -5.88 -20.94 -3.57
N THR A 387 -4.86 -20.44 -4.23
CA THR A 387 -3.47 -20.39 -3.73
C THR A 387 -3.15 -19.03 -3.11
N VAL A 388 -2.05 -18.95 -2.35
CA VAL A 388 -1.57 -17.71 -1.74
C VAL A 388 -0.15 -17.44 -2.20
N ASP A 389 0.13 -16.20 -2.58
CA ASP A 389 1.39 -15.76 -3.21
C ASP A 389 2.68 -16.01 -2.41
N HIS A 390 2.59 -16.30 -1.11
CA HIS A 390 3.74 -16.46 -0.22
C HIS A 390 3.86 -17.83 0.47
N ASP A 391 3.18 -18.86 -0.03
CA ASP A 391 3.33 -20.23 0.48
C ASP A 391 4.58 -20.93 -0.11
N ASN A 392 5.76 -20.34 0.09
CA ASN A 392 7.05 -20.92 -0.33
C ASN A 392 8.04 -21.09 0.84
N ASP A 393 9.07 -21.93 0.63
CA ASP A 393 10.06 -22.26 1.66
C ASP A 393 10.87 -21.05 2.12
N SER A 394 11.20 -20.13 1.21
CA SER A 394 11.94 -18.91 1.52
C SER A 394 11.16 -18.01 2.48
N TYR A 395 9.86 -17.83 2.25
CA TYR A 395 8.98 -17.09 3.16
C TYR A 395 8.96 -17.72 4.56
N ASN A 396 8.77 -19.03 4.65
CA ASN A 396 8.69 -19.75 5.93
C ASN A 396 10.02 -19.70 6.70
N LYS A 397 11.14 -19.91 6.00
CA LYS A 397 12.49 -19.83 6.57
C LYS A 397 12.81 -18.41 7.05
N ALA A 398 12.49 -17.38 6.25
CA ALA A 398 12.66 -15.97 6.66
C ALA A 398 11.85 -15.64 7.91
N LYS A 399 10.59 -16.11 7.97
CA LYS A 399 9.70 -15.90 9.12
C LYS A 399 10.27 -16.54 10.38
N GLN A 400 10.82 -17.75 10.29
CA GLN A 400 11.47 -18.42 11.41
C GLN A 400 12.75 -17.68 11.87
N LEU A 401 13.62 -17.28 10.93
CA LEU A 401 14.85 -16.54 11.23
C LEU A 401 14.58 -15.18 11.89
N MET A 402 13.53 -14.47 11.45
CA MET A 402 13.12 -13.22 12.09
C MET A 402 12.63 -13.47 13.52
N GLN A 403 11.80 -14.49 13.74
CA GLN A 403 11.29 -14.84 15.07
C GLN A 403 12.38 -15.29 16.04
N SER A 404 13.43 -15.98 15.57
CA SER A 404 14.59 -16.33 16.40
C SER A 404 15.49 -15.14 16.70
N SER A 405 15.59 -14.18 15.77
CA SER A 405 16.40 -12.96 15.94
C SER A 405 15.76 -11.94 16.87
N PHE A 406 14.42 -11.88 16.93
CA PHE A 406 13.67 -10.85 17.66
C PHE A 406 12.55 -11.46 18.53
N PRO A 407 12.73 -11.54 19.85
CA PRO A 407 11.68 -11.99 20.77
C PRO A 407 10.46 -11.08 20.73
N LYS A 408 9.26 -11.65 20.76
CA LYS A 408 7.99 -10.91 20.52
C LYS A 408 7.71 -9.79 21.54
N HIS A 409 8.14 -9.95 22.79
CA HIS A 409 7.62 -9.18 23.93
C HIS A 409 8.50 -8.01 24.41
N GLU A 410 9.60 -7.70 23.73
CA GLU A 410 10.51 -6.63 24.16
C GLU A 410 9.97 -5.24 23.77
N SER A 411 10.05 -4.26 24.66
CA SER A 411 9.80 -2.85 24.34
C SER A 411 10.90 -2.29 23.44
N ILE A 412 10.63 -1.16 22.76
CA ILE A 412 11.65 -0.54 21.89
C ILE A 412 12.92 -0.16 22.66
N GLU A 413 12.76 0.36 23.88
CA GLU A 413 13.91 0.74 24.73
C GLU A 413 14.77 -0.48 25.10
N GLU A 414 14.13 -1.62 25.42
CA GLU A 414 14.83 -2.88 25.67
C GLU A 414 15.55 -3.38 24.42
N VAL A 415 14.95 -3.25 23.23
CA VAL A 415 15.60 -3.59 21.97
C VAL A 415 16.82 -2.70 21.73
N LYS A 416 16.70 -1.37 21.84
CA LYS A 416 17.86 -0.47 21.69
C LYS A 416 18.99 -0.86 22.64
N LYS A 417 18.69 -1.02 23.93
CA LYS A 417 19.69 -1.33 24.95
C LYS A 417 20.35 -2.70 24.77
N SER A 418 19.59 -3.70 24.32
CA SER A 418 20.10 -5.07 24.22
C SER A 418 20.72 -5.42 22.87
N TYR A 419 20.47 -4.65 21.80
CA TYR A 419 21.04 -4.87 20.47
C TYR A 419 22.07 -3.81 20.07
N LEU A 420 21.81 -2.53 20.38
CA LEU A 420 22.54 -1.38 19.81
C LEU A 420 23.56 -0.80 20.78
N GLN A 421 24.32 -1.67 21.43
CA GLN A 421 25.15 -1.28 22.57
C GLN A 421 26.33 -0.39 22.20
N LEU A 422 26.78 -0.34 20.95
CA LEU A 422 27.90 0.49 20.51
C LEU A 422 27.50 1.95 20.24
N GLN A 423 26.20 2.24 20.12
CA GLN A 423 25.71 3.58 19.83
C GLN A 423 25.93 4.57 20.98
N ASP A 424 25.87 4.12 22.24
CA ASP A 424 26.14 4.98 23.41
C ASP A 424 27.57 5.52 23.41
N GLU A 425 28.56 4.69 23.05
CA GLU A 425 29.94 5.14 22.88
C GLU A 425 30.13 6.01 21.63
N TRP A 426 29.33 5.79 20.60
CA TRP A 426 29.36 6.60 19.38
C TRP A 426 28.94 8.04 19.64
N VAL A 427 27.87 8.25 20.41
CA VAL A 427 27.43 9.60 20.82
C VAL A 427 28.59 10.36 21.48
N LYS A 428 29.28 9.74 22.44
CA LYS A 428 30.44 10.34 23.13
C LYS A 428 31.59 10.64 22.18
N TRP A 429 31.82 9.75 21.21
CA TRP A 429 32.84 9.95 20.19
C TRP A 429 32.52 11.14 19.29
N VAL A 430 31.25 11.28 18.88
CA VAL A 430 30.78 12.42 18.06
C VAL A 430 30.88 13.72 18.84
N GLU A 431 30.51 13.75 20.12
CA GLU A 431 30.66 14.94 20.97
C GLU A 431 32.14 15.37 21.08
N ALA A 432 33.05 14.42 21.25
CA ALA A 432 34.48 14.69 21.25
C ALA A 432 34.95 15.25 19.90
N ASP A 433 34.44 14.72 18.78
CA ASP A 433 34.77 15.21 17.43
C ASP A 433 34.17 16.57 17.11
N LYS A 434 32.99 16.90 17.65
CA LYS A 434 32.35 18.21 17.47
C LYS A 434 32.94 19.31 18.33
N LYS A 435 33.67 18.95 19.39
CA LYS A 435 34.28 19.93 20.30
C LYS A 435 35.22 20.87 19.52
N PRO A 436 34.99 22.19 19.56
CA PRO A 436 35.84 23.15 18.88
C PRO A 436 37.22 23.19 19.53
N LEU A 437 38.24 23.51 18.74
CA LEU A 437 39.58 23.76 19.27
C LEU A 437 39.57 25.13 19.98
N CYS A 438 40.18 25.18 21.16
CA CYS A 438 40.21 26.40 21.97
C CYS A 438 41.33 27.32 21.48
N VAL A 439 41.05 28.62 21.38
CA VAL A 439 42.10 29.62 21.17
C VAL A 439 42.83 29.81 22.50
N GLY A 440 44.13 29.48 22.59
CA GLY A 440 44.87 29.51 23.85
C GLY A 440 46.34 29.09 23.75
N VAL A 441 46.95 28.78 24.91
CA VAL A 441 48.41 28.58 25.13
C VAL A 441 49.00 27.37 24.38
N GLN A 442 48.19 26.35 24.07
CA GLN A 442 48.64 25.17 23.33
C GLN A 442 48.49 25.36 21.81
N THR A 443 49.46 24.87 21.04
CA THR A 443 49.40 24.89 19.58
C THR A 443 48.20 24.08 19.06
N VAL A 444 47.65 24.51 17.92
CA VAL A 444 46.54 23.82 17.24
C VAL A 444 46.86 22.34 17.00
N ALA A 445 48.11 22.02 16.66
CA ALA A 445 48.58 20.66 16.44
C ALA A 445 48.45 19.77 17.69
N HIS A 446 48.89 20.26 18.86
CA HIS A 446 48.78 19.51 20.12
C HIS A 446 47.32 19.27 20.52
N GLN A 447 46.46 20.28 20.33
CA GLN A 447 45.03 20.14 20.61
C GLN A 447 44.36 19.12 19.66
N PHE A 448 44.77 19.09 18.39
CA PHE A 448 44.31 18.11 17.42
C PHE A 448 44.75 16.70 17.79
N GLU A 449 46.02 16.52 18.17
CA GLU A 449 46.57 15.23 18.61
C GLU A 449 45.86 14.71 19.87
N ALA A 450 45.65 15.56 20.88
CA ALA A 450 44.94 15.18 22.10
C ALA A 450 43.49 14.76 21.82
N LYS A 451 42.82 15.46 20.90
CA LYS A 451 41.47 15.13 20.43
C LYS A 451 41.45 13.77 19.71
N GLU A 452 42.40 13.53 18.81
CA GLU A 452 42.48 12.27 18.08
C GLU A 452 42.84 11.08 19.01
N ASN A 453 43.74 11.28 19.98
CA ASN A 453 44.05 10.29 21.01
C ASN A 453 42.81 9.91 21.85
N THR A 454 42.01 10.90 22.24
CA THR A 454 40.74 10.68 22.95
C THR A 454 39.77 9.85 22.11
N LYS A 455 39.60 10.22 20.84
CA LYS A 455 38.75 9.52 19.88
C LYS A 455 39.23 8.08 19.64
N ASN A 456 40.54 7.86 19.54
CA ASN A 456 41.11 6.53 19.35
C ASN A 456 40.92 5.64 20.57
N ALA A 457 41.06 6.19 21.79
CA ALA A 457 40.74 5.46 23.02
C ALA A 457 39.27 5.01 23.06
N MET A 458 38.34 5.89 22.66
CA MET A 458 36.92 5.54 22.55
C MET A 458 36.65 4.44 21.52
N ARG A 459 37.35 4.44 20.37
CA ARG A 459 37.24 3.34 19.39
C ARG A 459 37.79 2.01 19.91
N ARG A 460 38.85 2.02 20.71
CA ARG A 460 39.35 0.81 21.40
C ARG A 460 38.30 0.24 22.35
N MET A 461 37.64 1.09 23.15
CA MET A 461 36.55 0.65 24.01
C MET A 461 35.37 0.07 23.22
N GLN A 462 34.95 0.70 22.12
CA GLN A 462 33.90 0.15 21.24
C GLN A 462 34.28 -1.23 20.68
N ARG A 463 35.53 -1.39 20.25
CA ARG A 463 36.05 -2.66 19.73
C ARG A 463 36.04 -3.76 20.79
N GLU A 464 36.50 -3.46 22.00
CA GLU A 464 36.52 -4.40 23.13
C GLU A 464 35.10 -4.83 23.54
N LYS A 465 34.14 -3.90 23.51
CA LYS A 465 32.72 -4.18 23.80
C LYS A 465 32.07 -5.08 22.74
N GLY A 466 32.37 -4.85 21.46
CA GLY A 466 31.88 -5.64 20.32
C GLY A 466 30.35 -5.63 20.16
N LEU A 467 29.80 -6.55 19.36
CA LEU A 467 28.35 -6.74 19.25
C LEU A 467 27.78 -7.46 20.49
N SER A 468 26.56 -7.11 20.89
CA SER A 468 25.83 -7.83 21.94
C SER A 468 25.51 -9.26 21.52
N SER A 469 25.13 -10.13 22.47
CA SER A 469 24.71 -11.51 22.15
C SER A 469 23.54 -11.55 21.18
N LYS A 470 22.53 -10.69 21.37
CA LYS A 470 21.37 -10.62 20.48
C LYS A 470 21.72 -10.05 19.11
N MET A 471 22.56 -9.02 19.07
CA MET A 471 23.01 -8.45 17.80
C MET A 471 23.88 -9.42 16.99
N LYS A 472 24.61 -10.32 17.65
CA LYS A 472 25.29 -11.44 16.99
C LYS A 472 24.31 -12.42 16.34
N VAL A 473 23.23 -12.81 17.02
CA VAL A 473 22.18 -13.66 16.44
C VAL A 473 21.53 -13.00 15.23
N PHE A 474 21.24 -11.69 15.32
CA PHE A 474 20.75 -10.92 14.18
C PHE A 474 21.75 -10.92 13.03
N PHE A 475 23.04 -10.66 13.32
CA PHE A 475 24.10 -10.66 12.33
C PHE A 475 24.25 -12.02 11.64
N GLU A 476 24.22 -13.13 12.40
CA GLU A 476 24.27 -14.51 11.87
C GLU A 476 23.05 -14.82 10.98
N SER A 477 21.86 -14.37 11.38
CA SER A 477 20.66 -14.49 10.56
C SER A 477 20.78 -13.69 9.27
N LEU A 478 21.29 -12.46 9.35
CA LEU A 478 21.54 -11.62 8.18
C LEU A 478 22.60 -12.26 7.26
N GLN A 479 23.67 -12.83 7.80
CA GLN A 479 24.63 -13.60 7.01
C GLN A 479 23.94 -14.75 6.28
N THR A 480 23.15 -15.56 7.00
CA THR A 480 22.42 -16.70 6.45
C THR A 480 21.55 -16.30 5.25
N VAL A 481 20.77 -15.22 5.37
CA VAL A 481 19.88 -14.79 4.28
C VAL A 481 20.62 -14.16 3.10
N MET A 482 21.84 -13.65 3.29
CA MET A 482 22.61 -12.96 2.25
C MET A 482 23.51 -13.87 1.42
N PHE A 483 23.75 -15.09 1.90
CA PHE A 483 24.41 -16.16 1.16
C PHE A 483 23.44 -17.16 0.55
N ASP A 484 22.14 -16.99 0.78
CA ASP A 484 21.09 -17.75 0.09
C ASP A 484 20.96 -17.24 -1.35
N GLU A 485 20.81 -18.15 -2.30
CA GLU A 485 20.63 -17.83 -3.73
C GLU A 485 19.17 -17.49 -4.07
N ASN A 486 18.23 -17.67 -3.13
CA ASN A 486 16.81 -17.40 -3.32
C ASN A 486 16.38 -16.07 -2.69
N ASP A 487 15.08 -15.77 -2.82
CA ASP A 487 14.37 -14.60 -2.31
C ASP A 487 14.37 -14.41 -0.76
N LEU A 488 15.14 -15.21 -0.03
CA LEU A 488 15.16 -15.26 1.43
C LEU A 488 15.51 -13.89 2.06
N LEU A 489 16.47 -13.17 1.49
CA LEU A 489 16.87 -11.84 1.95
C LEU A 489 15.67 -10.88 1.97
N HIS A 490 14.89 -10.86 0.89
CA HIS A 490 13.81 -9.89 0.75
C HIS A 490 12.65 -10.17 1.72
N TYR A 491 12.28 -11.44 1.86
CA TYR A 491 11.30 -11.85 2.88
C TYR A 491 11.78 -11.49 4.29
N PHE A 492 13.04 -11.80 4.64
CA PHE A 492 13.60 -11.51 5.96
C PHE A 492 13.60 -10.00 6.26
N MET A 493 14.08 -9.19 5.32
CA MET A 493 14.13 -7.74 5.50
C MET A 493 12.73 -7.12 5.60
N SER A 494 11.77 -7.60 4.82
CA SER A 494 10.37 -7.13 4.93
C SER A 494 9.75 -7.51 6.27
N PHE A 495 10.01 -8.72 6.80
CA PHE A 495 9.58 -9.09 8.14
C PHE A 495 10.26 -8.26 9.23
N PHE A 496 11.55 -7.98 9.06
CA PHE A 496 12.31 -7.16 10.00
C PHE A 496 11.78 -5.72 10.04
N GLN A 497 11.58 -5.07 8.89
CA GLN A 497 10.95 -3.75 8.78
C GLN A 497 9.56 -3.74 9.43
N THR A 498 8.72 -4.69 9.04
CA THR A 498 7.38 -4.90 9.62
C THR A 498 7.41 -5.00 11.15
N HIS A 499 8.34 -5.79 11.69
CA HIS A 499 8.42 -6.04 13.12
C HIS A 499 8.74 -4.75 13.89
N ILE A 500 9.70 -3.96 13.39
CA ILE A 500 10.11 -2.69 13.99
C ILE A 500 9.00 -1.64 13.87
N GLU A 501 8.40 -1.50 12.69
CA GLU A 501 7.31 -0.56 12.42
C GLU A 501 6.07 -0.84 13.29
N LEU A 502 5.66 -2.10 13.43
CA LEU A 502 4.50 -2.48 14.25
C LEU A 502 4.72 -2.18 15.74
N LYS A 503 5.96 -2.27 16.23
CA LYS A 503 6.30 -1.84 17.60
C LYS A 503 6.23 -0.32 17.73
N ALA A 504 6.86 0.41 16.80
CA ALA A 504 6.84 1.87 16.78
C ALA A 504 5.40 2.42 16.70
N ALA A 505 4.56 1.84 15.84
CA ALA A 505 3.15 2.22 15.67
C ALA A 505 2.29 1.98 16.92
N ARG A 506 2.72 1.12 17.86
CA ARG A 506 2.03 0.90 19.14
C ARG A 506 2.47 1.87 20.22
N GLU A 507 3.76 2.19 20.27
CA GLU A 507 4.32 2.94 21.39
C GLU A 507 4.44 4.46 21.16
N ILE A 508 4.65 4.90 19.91
CA ILE A 508 4.90 6.31 19.57
C ILE A 508 3.61 7.15 19.49
N PRO A 509 2.51 6.71 18.83
CA PRO A 509 1.34 7.57 18.65
C PRO A 509 0.71 8.11 19.94
N PRO A 510 0.61 7.34 21.05
CA PRO A 510 0.12 7.87 22.32
C PRO A 510 0.96 9.05 22.86
N LEU A 511 2.29 8.96 22.69
CA LEU A 511 3.22 10.02 23.12
C LEU A 511 3.08 11.26 22.25
N VAL A 512 2.98 11.09 20.92
CA VAL A 512 2.76 12.22 19.98
C VAL A 512 1.44 12.93 20.30
N LYS A 513 0.37 12.17 20.60
CA LYS A 513 -0.90 12.74 21.04
C LYS A 513 -0.75 13.55 22.33
N SER A 514 -0.04 13.01 23.32
CA SER A 514 0.27 13.71 24.58
C SER A 514 1.02 15.02 24.31
N ILE A 515 2.02 15.01 23.44
CA ILE A 515 2.78 16.20 23.02
C ILE A 515 1.87 17.25 22.38
N ASP A 516 0.94 16.85 21.51
CA ASP A 516 0.01 17.78 20.85
C ASP A 516 -0.99 18.41 21.84
N GLU A 517 -1.48 17.64 22.81
CA GLU A 517 -2.35 18.13 23.88
C GLU A 517 -1.61 19.10 24.81
N LEU A 518 -0.36 18.78 25.18
CA LEU A 518 0.52 19.65 25.96
C LEU A 518 0.85 20.94 25.20
N ASN A 519 1.15 20.86 23.90
CA ASN A 519 1.39 22.02 23.04
C ASN A 519 0.15 22.92 22.97
N THR A 520 -1.03 22.32 22.79
CA THR A 520 -2.29 23.05 22.74
C THR A 520 -2.54 23.78 24.06
N SER A 521 -2.32 23.11 25.19
CA SER A 521 -2.44 23.70 26.53
C SER A 521 -1.43 24.83 26.74
N LEU A 522 -0.17 24.61 26.36
CA LEU A 522 0.90 25.61 26.43
C LEU A 522 0.57 26.87 25.62
N GLN A 523 0.00 26.71 24.42
CA GLN A 523 -0.43 27.86 23.59
C GLN A 523 -1.58 28.62 24.24
N LYS A 524 -2.57 27.92 24.81
CA LYS A 524 -3.67 28.55 25.55
C LYS A 524 -3.15 29.32 26.77
N THR A 525 -2.30 28.72 27.60
CA THR A 525 -1.71 29.38 28.78
C THR A 525 -0.85 30.58 28.38
N LYS A 526 -0.03 30.48 27.31
CA LYS A 526 0.72 31.62 26.75
C LYS A 526 -0.19 32.76 26.27
N SER A 527 -1.34 32.45 25.69
CA SER A 527 -2.31 33.47 25.27
C SER A 527 -2.99 34.15 26.47
N ALA A 528 -3.32 33.39 27.52
CA ALA A 528 -3.89 33.90 28.76
C ALA A 528 -2.94 34.87 29.49
N VAL A 529 -1.62 34.59 29.48
CA VAL A 529 -0.59 35.49 30.02
C VAL A 529 -0.68 36.89 29.41
N LYS A 530 -0.98 37.02 28.11
CA LYS A 530 -1.09 38.33 27.44
C LYS A 530 -2.25 39.19 27.96
N GLN A 531 -3.24 38.57 28.61
CA GLN A 531 -4.46 39.23 29.09
C GLN A 531 -4.54 39.28 30.63
N ALA A 532 -3.55 38.74 31.33
CA ALA A 532 -3.59 38.52 32.78
C ALA A 532 -3.03 39.69 33.61
N SER A 533 -3.59 39.85 34.81
CA SER A 533 -3.14 40.83 35.81
C SER A 533 -1.72 40.54 36.32
N PRO A 534 -0.98 41.52 36.90
CA PRO A 534 0.37 41.29 37.44
C PRO A 534 0.45 40.19 38.51
N SER A 535 -0.61 40.00 39.31
CA SER A 535 -0.71 38.96 40.34
C SER A 535 -0.97 37.56 39.78
N GLU A 536 -1.62 37.45 38.61
CA GLU A 536 -1.93 36.19 37.92
C GLU A 536 -0.76 35.73 37.04
N HIS A 537 0.05 36.68 36.56
CA HIS A 537 1.24 36.44 35.76
C HIS A 537 2.21 35.42 36.37
N SER A 538 2.48 35.53 37.68
CA SER A 538 3.41 34.62 38.38
C SER A 538 2.92 33.16 38.39
N LYS A 539 1.61 32.95 38.56
CA LYS A 539 1.00 31.61 38.55
C LYS A 539 1.06 30.99 37.15
N LEU A 540 0.66 31.75 36.13
CA LEU A 540 0.67 31.29 34.74
C LEU A 540 2.10 31.03 34.21
N GLN A 541 3.10 31.81 34.64
CA GLN A 541 4.50 31.53 34.31
C GLN A 541 5.00 30.21 34.93
N THR A 542 4.53 29.86 36.13
CA THR A 542 4.88 28.58 36.77
C THR A 542 4.24 27.41 36.02
N GLU A 543 2.98 27.54 35.62
CA GLU A 543 2.28 26.56 34.79
C GLU A 543 2.97 26.35 33.43
N ILE A 544 3.40 27.43 32.76
CA ILE A 544 4.17 27.35 31.51
C ILE A 544 5.45 26.54 31.69
N LYS A 545 6.20 26.77 32.77
CA LYS A 545 7.44 26.01 33.04
C LYS A 545 7.17 24.53 33.26
N GLU A 546 6.09 24.19 33.95
CA GLU A 546 5.71 22.79 34.18
C GLU A 546 5.26 22.12 32.88
N LEU A 547 4.43 22.78 32.06
CA LEU A 547 4.05 22.28 30.73
C LEU A 547 5.27 22.08 29.82
N GLN A 548 6.23 23.01 29.84
CA GLN A 548 7.48 22.87 29.09
C GLN A 548 8.32 21.66 29.56
N LYS A 549 8.37 21.42 30.87
CA LYS A 549 9.08 20.27 31.45
C LYS A 549 8.41 18.95 31.06
N GLN A 550 7.09 18.88 31.10
CA GLN A 550 6.34 17.70 30.66
C GLN A 550 6.53 17.44 29.16
N LEU A 551 6.48 18.50 28.34
CA LEU A 551 6.72 18.40 26.90
C LEU A 551 8.13 17.89 26.59
N LEU A 552 9.16 18.37 27.31
CA LEU A 552 10.52 17.87 27.16
C LEU A 552 10.60 16.38 27.49
N LYS A 553 9.98 15.94 28.60
CA LYS A 553 9.96 14.54 29.01
C LYS A 553 9.30 13.63 27.98
N GLU A 554 8.15 14.02 27.44
CA GLU A 554 7.43 13.25 26.41
C GLU A 554 8.23 13.19 25.11
N SER A 555 8.86 14.31 24.71
CA SER A 555 9.75 14.36 23.54
C SER A 555 10.97 13.44 23.69
N GLU A 556 11.59 13.42 24.87
CA GLU A 556 12.67 12.48 25.19
C GLU A 556 12.22 11.01 25.09
N GLN A 557 11.00 10.70 25.52
CA GLN A 557 10.45 9.34 25.36
C GLN A 557 10.20 8.98 23.89
N VAL A 558 9.69 9.91 23.07
CA VAL A 558 9.56 9.68 21.62
C VAL A 558 10.92 9.36 21.00
N ASN A 559 11.96 10.11 21.33
CA ASN A 559 13.32 9.86 20.82
C ASN A 559 13.88 8.51 21.32
N ALA A 560 13.68 8.18 22.59
CA ALA A 560 14.07 6.89 23.15
C ALA A 560 13.41 5.72 22.42
N LYS A 561 12.17 5.91 21.95
CA LYS A 561 11.36 4.92 21.24
C LYS A 561 11.41 5.01 19.72
N ASN A 562 12.18 5.94 19.16
CA ASN A 562 12.37 6.03 17.72
C ASN A 562 13.37 4.96 17.25
N ILE A 563 12.94 3.97 16.50
CA ILE A 563 13.83 2.90 16.03
C ILE A 563 13.46 2.50 14.61
N SER A 564 14.46 2.12 13.84
CA SER A 564 14.32 1.69 12.46
C SER A 564 15.38 0.65 12.10
N CYS A 565 15.26 0.02 10.93
CA CYS A 565 16.22 -0.99 10.49
C CYS A 565 17.64 -0.43 10.33
N GLU A 566 17.74 0.84 9.94
CA GLU A 566 18.97 1.60 9.75
C GLU A 566 19.82 1.62 11.01
N HIS A 567 19.19 1.69 12.20
CA HIS A 567 19.90 1.68 13.48
C HIS A 567 20.72 0.39 13.66
N PHE A 568 20.22 -0.76 13.18
CA PHE A 568 20.92 -2.04 13.26
C PHE A 568 22.09 -2.10 12.27
N ILE A 569 21.90 -1.54 11.07
CA ILE A 569 22.97 -1.46 10.08
C ILE A 569 24.05 -0.47 10.55
N ARG A 570 23.66 0.63 11.21
CA ARG A 570 24.57 1.59 11.84
C ARG A 570 25.41 0.95 12.95
N GLU A 571 24.82 0.09 13.77
CA GLU A 571 25.55 -0.69 14.79
C GLU A 571 26.66 -1.54 14.16
N LEU A 572 26.37 -2.22 13.04
CA LEU A 572 27.37 -2.95 12.26
C LEU A 572 28.46 -2.02 11.68
N GLY A 573 28.08 -0.81 11.25
CA GLY A 573 29.00 0.24 10.80
C GLY A 573 29.94 0.72 11.91
N HIS A 574 29.44 0.91 13.13
CA HIS A 574 30.29 1.24 14.28
C HIS A 574 31.25 0.11 14.61
N TRP A 575 30.80 -1.14 14.54
CA TRP A 575 31.66 -2.30 14.73
C TRP A 575 32.78 -2.37 13.69
N TYR A 576 32.47 -2.05 12.43
CA TYR A 576 33.45 -1.92 11.34
C TYR A 576 34.45 -0.79 11.63
N GLU A 577 33.99 0.43 11.91
CA GLU A 577 34.88 1.59 12.07
C GLU A 577 35.79 1.49 13.29
N ALA A 578 35.27 0.98 14.41
CA ALA A 578 36.06 0.72 15.61
C ALA A 578 37.20 -0.27 15.36
N SER A 579 37.10 -1.04 14.27
CA SER A 579 37.95 -2.17 13.99
C SER A 579 38.97 -1.99 12.87
N LEU A 580 38.98 -0.83 12.20
CA LEU A 580 39.76 -0.60 10.98
C LEU A 580 41.27 -0.76 11.14
N GLU A 581 41.81 -0.46 12.32
CA GLU A 581 43.26 -0.50 12.58
C GLU A 581 43.78 -1.91 12.92
N ASP A 582 42.92 -2.91 12.98
CA ASP A 582 43.30 -4.28 13.34
C ASP A 582 43.31 -5.19 12.13
N THR A 583 44.49 -5.73 11.85
CA THR A 583 44.74 -6.59 10.72
C THR A 583 44.10 -7.97 10.86
N HIS A 584 43.79 -8.42 12.07
CA HIS A 584 43.22 -9.76 12.32
C HIS A 584 41.74 -9.86 11.96
N VAL A 585 41.03 -8.75 11.85
CA VAL A 585 39.58 -8.69 11.58
C VAL A 585 39.25 -8.32 10.14
N ARG A 586 40.25 -8.37 9.24
CA ARG A 586 40.09 -8.03 7.81
C ARG A 586 38.95 -8.78 7.14
N ASN A 587 38.90 -10.11 7.26
CA ASN A 587 37.86 -10.94 6.63
C ASN A 587 36.45 -10.55 7.09
N ARG A 588 36.29 -10.24 8.38
CA ARG A 588 35.02 -9.80 8.95
C ARG A 588 34.63 -8.40 8.45
N ASN A 589 35.59 -7.47 8.38
CA ASN A 589 35.33 -6.13 7.86
C ASN A 589 34.96 -6.17 6.36
N GLU A 590 35.62 -7.02 5.57
CA GLU A 590 35.27 -7.30 4.17
C GLU A 590 33.85 -7.88 4.04
N LEU A 591 33.48 -8.80 4.93
CA LEU A 591 32.12 -9.33 5.02
C LEU A 591 31.09 -8.22 5.30
N LEU A 592 31.33 -7.35 6.29
CA LEU A 592 30.40 -6.28 6.67
C LEU A 592 30.12 -5.31 5.51
N VAL A 593 31.17 -4.86 4.81
CA VAL A 593 30.99 -3.96 3.66
C VAL A 593 30.35 -4.67 2.47
N ASN A 594 30.65 -5.95 2.24
CA ASN A 594 30.00 -6.77 1.22
C ASN A 594 28.51 -6.90 1.52
N MET A 595 28.16 -7.13 2.80
CA MET A 595 26.79 -7.23 3.26
C MET A 595 26.02 -5.93 3.03
N ALA A 596 26.52 -4.80 3.51
CA ALA A 596 25.86 -3.50 3.28
C ALA A 596 25.72 -3.16 1.79
N SER A 597 26.71 -3.54 0.97
CA SER A 597 26.65 -3.37 -0.49
C SER A 597 25.53 -4.20 -1.12
N LYS A 598 25.35 -5.46 -0.69
CA LYS A 598 24.26 -6.33 -1.15
C LYS A 598 22.89 -5.78 -0.76
N LEU A 599 22.74 -5.28 0.48
CA LEU A 599 21.50 -4.64 0.93
C LEU A 599 21.14 -3.43 0.06
N LEU A 600 22.12 -2.57 -0.25
CA LEU A 600 21.91 -1.41 -1.11
C LEU A 600 21.49 -1.82 -2.53
N LEU A 601 22.17 -2.81 -3.12
CA LEU A 601 21.82 -3.36 -4.44
C LEU A 601 20.44 -4.05 -4.46
N ALA A 602 19.99 -4.55 -3.32
CA ALA A 602 18.65 -5.12 -3.12
C ALA A 602 17.57 -4.05 -2.83
N GLY A 603 17.92 -2.75 -2.85
CA GLY A 603 16.99 -1.64 -2.67
C GLY A 603 16.74 -1.23 -1.21
N TYR A 604 17.52 -1.74 -0.25
CA TYR A 604 17.42 -1.32 1.15
C TYR A 604 18.33 -0.11 1.41
N PRO A 605 17.79 1.01 1.93
CA PRO A 605 18.56 2.23 2.12
C PRO A 605 19.65 2.04 3.18
N LEU A 606 20.79 2.69 2.97
CA LEU A 606 21.85 2.84 3.96
C LEU A 606 21.80 4.26 4.53
N GLU A 607 21.72 4.40 5.84
CA GLU A 607 21.76 5.71 6.50
C GLU A 607 23.11 6.40 6.25
N LEU A 608 23.05 7.55 5.56
CA LEU A 608 24.24 8.35 5.25
C LEU A 608 24.56 9.35 6.37
N LEU A 609 23.54 9.89 7.01
CA LEU A 609 23.65 10.86 8.10
C LEU A 609 22.90 10.29 9.30
N ASP A 610 23.63 10.09 10.39
CA ASP A 610 23.02 9.85 11.69
C ASP A 610 22.26 11.13 12.09
N GLY A 611 20.94 11.09 11.96
CA GLY A 611 20.07 12.23 12.23
C GLY A 611 20.01 12.60 13.71
N GLU A 612 20.23 11.64 14.61
CA GLU A 612 20.21 11.86 16.06
C GLU A 612 21.45 12.63 16.50
N ASN A 613 22.61 12.27 15.93
CA ASN A 613 23.89 12.88 16.29
C ASN A 613 24.37 13.92 15.28
N ALA A 614 23.65 14.16 14.19
CA ALA A 614 24.04 15.00 13.06
C ALA A 614 25.51 14.76 12.65
N TYR A 615 25.83 13.50 12.32
CA TYR A 615 27.18 13.06 11.96
C TYR A 615 27.17 12.03 10.83
N ILE A 616 28.21 12.04 9.98
CA ILE A 616 28.36 11.13 8.85
C ILE A 616 29.47 10.11 9.17
N PRO A 617 29.19 8.80 9.23
CA PRO A 617 30.21 7.76 9.43
C PRO A 617 31.01 7.54 8.12
N ILE A 618 31.91 8.48 7.81
CA ILE A 618 32.63 8.55 6.53
C ILE A 618 33.42 7.27 6.25
N LYS A 619 34.04 6.63 7.26
CA LYS A 619 34.89 5.46 7.04
C LYS A 619 34.05 4.24 6.66
N TRP A 620 32.90 4.05 7.31
CA TRP A 620 31.91 3.02 6.98
C TRP A 620 31.36 3.22 5.57
N ILE A 621 30.82 4.39 5.27
CA ILE A 621 30.22 4.70 3.97
C ILE A 621 31.26 4.55 2.85
N SER A 622 32.48 5.07 3.05
CA SER A 622 33.57 4.90 2.09
C SER A 622 33.93 3.44 1.86
N GLY A 623 33.89 2.61 2.89
CA GLY A 623 34.13 1.16 2.78
C GLY A 623 33.08 0.46 1.91
N VAL A 624 31.81 0.78 2.13
CA VAL A 624 30.68 0.24 1.34
C VAL A 624 30.77 0.71 -0.12
N LEU A 625 30.96 2.02 -0.35
CA LEU A 625 31.04 2.58 -1.71
C LEU A 625 32.25 2.04 -2.49
N LYS A 626 33.40 1.84 -1.84
CA LYS A 626 34.56 1.19 -2.49
C LYS A 626 34.27 -0.26 -2.84
N ASN A 627 33.55 -0.99 -1.99
CA ASN A 627 33.16 -2.37 -2.29
C ASN A 627 32.21 -2.44 -3.49
N LEU A 628 31.25 -1.51 -3.58
CA LEU A 628 30.34 -1.38 -4.72
C LEU A 628 31.09 -1.02 -6.01
N ALA A 629 32.01 -0.07 -5.96
CA ALA A 629 32.81 0.33 -7.12
C ALA A 629 33.68 -0.81 -7.68
N ASN A 630 34.08 -1.77 -6.84
CA ASN A 630 34.82 -2.95 -7.28
C ASN A 630 33.92 -4.07 -7.85
N LYS A 631 32.59 -3.94 -7.75
CA LYS A 631 31.59 -4.90 -8.22
C LYS A 631 30.80 -4.41 -9.44
N ALA A 632 30.81 -3.10 -9.69
CA ALA A 632 30.38 -2.49 -10.94
C ALA A 632 31.48 -2.67 -12.00
#